data_AF-A0AAV1E791-F1
#
_entry.id   AF-A0AAV1E791-F1
#
_cell.length_a   1.000
_cell.length_b   1.000
_cell.length_c   1.000
_cell.angle_alpha   90.00
_cell.angle_beta   90.00
_cell.angle_gamma   90.00
#
_symmetry.space_group_name_H-M   'P 1'
#
loop_
_entity.id
_entity.type
_entity.pdbx_description
1 polymer ?
#
loop_
_entity_poly.entity_id
_entity_poly.type
_entity_poly.pdbx_seq_one_letter_code
_entity_poly.pdbx_strand_id
1 'polypeptide(L)'
;MHNVKLKQAQKILNDILEKSLEVVCSSSSSLPAEDSDNGSGVHLFKHAPRGIVFDYIDEVQRPSKKPKLLPGDEIDEKSKKFKRQLQSVAVNGVDILSAARDAGHKARTKLERKEAAGKAAAKREEERVVELKKIRGERWLPGMAKKRLANSQ
;
A
#
# COMPACT_ATOMS: atom_id res chain seq x y z
N MET A 1 22.23 28.66 33.76
CA MET A 1 23.05 27.62 33.08
C MET A 1 22.31 26.81 32.01
N HIS A 2 20.98 27.00 31.80
CA HIS A 2 20.20 26.20 30.83
C HIS A 2 20.45 26.53 29.34
N ASN A 3 20.83 27.76 29.00
CA ASN A 3 21.10 28.17 27.61
C ASN A 3 22.38 27.58 26.99
N VAL A 4 23.32 27.08 27.81
CA VAL A 4 24.59 26.52 27.33
C VAL A 4 24.36 25.12 26.72
N LYS A 5 23.51 24.31 27.36
CA LYS A 5 23.18 22.95 26.90
C LYS A 5 22.43 22.95 25.56
N LEU A 6 21.54 23.93 25.36
CA LEU A 6 20.75 24.05 24.13
C LEU A 6 21.62 24.46 22.93
N LYS A 7 22.57 25.38 23.13
CA LYS A 7 23.58 25.74 22.12
C LYS A 7 24.49 24.56 21.76
N GLN A 8 24.85 23.74 22.74
CA GLN A 8 25.66 22.55 22.50
C GLN A 8 24.90 21.48 21.70
N ALA A 9 23.63 21.25 22.02
CA ALA A 9 22.77 20.32 21.27
C ALA A 9 22.57 20.78 19.81
N GLN A 10 22.38 22.07 19.59
CA GLN A 10 22.23 22.64 18.25
C GLN A 10 23.52 22.51 17.42
N LYS A 11 24.68 22.68 18.05
CA LYS A 11 25.98 22.47 17.39
C LYS A 11 26.15 21.02 16.94
N ILE A 12 25.84 20.06 17.80
CA ILE A 12 25.92 18.63 17.47
C ILE A 12 24.98 18.27 16.31
N LEU A 13 23.76 18.81 16.31
CA LEU A 13 22.80 18.57 15.25
C LEU A 13 23.31 19.10 13.89
N ASN A 14 23.83 20.32 13.85
CA ASN A 14 24.39 20.88 12.62
C ASN A 14 25.59 20.07 12.11
N ASP A 15 26.45 19.61 13.02
CA ASP A 15 27.61 18.77 12.69
C ASP A 15 27.19 17.43 12.03
N ILE A 16 26.07 16.85 12.51
CA ILE A 16 25.52 15.60 11.94
C ILE A 16 24.92 15.88 10.56
N LEU A 17 24.14 16.96 10.41
CA LEU A 17 23.51 17.30 9.14
C LEU A 17 24.56 17.56 8.05
N GLU A 18 25.62 18.31 8.37
CA GLU A 18 26.69 18.64 7.42
C GLU A 18 27.50 17.40 7.00
N LYS A 19 27.70 16.44 7.90
CA LYS A 19 28.41 15.19 7.59
C LYS A 19 27.55 14.14 6.87
N SER A 20 26.24 14.18 7.05
CA SER A 20 25.33 13.13 6.53
C SER A 20 24.57 13.53 5.29
N LEU A 21 24.40 14.82 5.01
CA LEU A 21 23.64 15.31 3.87
C LEU A 21 24.57 15.98 2.86
N GLU A 22 24.77 15.32 1.73
CA GLU A 22 25.31 15.94 0.54
C GLU A 22 24.12 16.59 -0.20
N VAL A 23 24.01 17.92 -0.12
CA VAL A 23 22.99 18.65 -0.88
C VAL A 23 23.43 18.64 -2.34
N VAL A 24 22.96 17.64 -3.08
CA VAL A 24 23.05 17.61 -4.54
C VAL A 24 22.14 18.72 -5.05
N CYS A 25 22.72 19.91 -5.21
CA CYS A 25 22.09 21.01 -5.91
C CYS A 25 22.15 20.67 -7.39
N SER A 26 21.28 19.75 -7.82
CA SER A 26 20.95 19.62 -9.23
C SER A 26 20.33 20.96 -9.62
N SER A 27 21.12 21.76 -10.34
CA SER A 27 20.66 22.94 -11.06
C SER A 27 19.28 22.61 -11.61
N SER A 28 18.29 23.33 -11.07
CA SER A 28 16.89 23.28 -11.45
C SER A 28 16.79 22.93 -12.94
N SER A 29 16.31 21.72 -13.24
CA SER A 29 15.82 21.43 -14.57
C SER A 29 14.69 22.42 -14.79
N SER A 30 15.02 23.55 -15.43
CA SER A 30 14.03 24.44 -16.00
C SER A 30 13.25 23.56 -16.96
N LEU A 31 12.08 23.13 -16.50
CA LEU A 31 11.05 22.62 -17.39
C LEU A 31 10.89 23.70 -18.47
N PRO A 32 10.90 23.34 -19.76
CA PRO A 32 10.72 24.34 -20.79
C PRO A 32 9.36 24.99 -20.53
N ALA A 33 9.41 26.30 -20.34
CA ALA A 33 8.24 27.16 -20.35
C ALA A 33 7.68 27.09 -21.77
N GLU A 34 6.79 26.13 -21.99
CA GLU A 34 5.99 26.06 -23.21
C GLU A 34 4.64 26.69 -22.89
N ASP A 35 4.51 27.90 -23.41
CA ASP A 35 3.30 28.49 -23.95
C ASP A 35 2.09 28.58 -23.02
N SER A 36 2.07 29.72 -22.32
CA SER A 36 0.95 30.67 -22.33
C SER A 36 -0.31 30.16 -23.04
N ASP A 37 -1.17 29.46 -22.30
CA ASP A 37 -2.60 29.52 -22.57
C ASP A 37 -3.30 29.59 -21.22
N ASN A 38 -3.58 30.82 -20.81
CA ASN A 38 -4.15 31.30 -19.54
C ASN A 38 -5.53 30.71 -19.15
N GLY A 39 -5.91 29.57 -19.73
CA GLY A 39 -7.03 28.76 -19.27
C GLY A 39 -6.54 27.67 -18.33
N SER A 40 -7.14 27.56 -17.16
CA SER A 40 -6.93 26.48 -16.21
C SER A 40 -7.66 25.21 -16.69
N GLY A 41 -6.96 24.25 -17.27
CA GLY A 41 -7.58 22.97 -17.66
C GLY A 41 -6.64 21.95 -18.30
N VAL A 42 -7.05 20.68 -18.30
CA VAL A 42 -6.26 19.55 -18.82
C VAL A 42 -6.70 19.16 -20.23
N HIS A 43 -5.73 18.99 -21.13
CA HIS A 43 -5.90 18.43 -22.47
C HIS A 43 -5.54 16.94 -22.47
N LEU A 44 -6.40 16.08 -23.05
CA LEU A 44 -6.07 14.65 -23.25
C LEU A 44 -5.11 14.42 -24.43
N PHE A 45 -5.17 15.31 -25.44
CA PHE A 45 -4.31 15.30 -26.62
C PHE A 45 -3.92 16.74 -26.99
N LYS A 46 -2.79 16.92 -27.66
CA LYS A 46 -2.20 18.24 -28.00
C LYS A 46 -3.16 19.21 -28.71
N HIS A 47 -4.11 18.70 -29.49
CA HIS A 47 -5.07 19.50 -30.27
C HIS A 47 -6.54 19.20 -29.92
N ALA A 48 -6.81 18.48 -28.84
CA ALA A 48 -8.17 18.19 -28.40
C ALA A 48 -8.75 19.36 -27.59
N PRO A 49 -10.08 19.53 -27.52
CA PRO A 49 -10.71 20.44 -26.57
C PRO A 49 -10.31 20.10 -25.12
N ARG A 50 -10.28 21.12 -24.26
CA ARG A 50 -10.02 20.96 -22.82
C ARG A 50 -11.12 20.08 -22.21
N GLY A 51 -10.73 18.92 -21.65
CA GLY A 51 -11.69 17.95 -21.11
C GLY A 51 -12.07 18.22 -19.64
N ILE A 52 -11.18 18.87 -18.90
CA ILE A 52 -11.39 19.28 -17.51
C ILE A 52 -11.00 20.74 -17.42
N VAL A 53 -11.96 21.61 -17.09
CA VAL A 53 -11.73 23.03 -16.79
C VAL A 53 -11.65 23.15 -15.27
N PHE A 54 -10.55 23.69 -14.74
CA PHE A 54 -10.49 24.03 -13.33
C PHE A 54 -11.13 25.41 -13.18
N ASP A 55 -12.37 25.46 -12.72
CA ASP A 55 -12.91 26.74 -12.26
C ASP A 55 -12.03 27.24 -11.10
N TYR A 56 -11.53 28.46 -11.19
CA TYR A 56 -10.86 29.17 -10.09
C TYR A 56 -11.85 29.54 -8.97
N ILE A 57 -12.81 28.66 -8.67
CA ILE A 57 -13.72 28.85 -7.56
C ILE A 57 -12.91 28.56 -6.30
N ASP A 58 -12.54 29.67 -5.70
CA ASP A 58 -11.89 29.84 -4.43
C ASP A 58 -10.48 29.25 -4.38
N GLU A 59 -9.50 30.14 -4.57
CA GLU A 59 -8.38 30.16 -3.63
C GLU A 59 -8.98 30.09 -2.22
N VAL A 60 -9.20 28.89 -1.69
CA VAL A 60 -9.54 28.67 -0.30
C VAL A 60 -8.41 29.35 0.44
N GLN A 61 -8.69 30.54 0.99
CA GLN A 61 -7.71 31.34 1.70
C GLN A 61 -7.11 30.44 2.77
N ARG A 62 -5.95 29.87 2.47
CA ARG A 62 -5.24 29.04 3.44
C ARG A 62 -5.00 29.97 4.61
N PRO A 63 -5.35 29.58 5.84
CA PRO A 63 -5.13 30.42 7.01
C PRO A 63 -3.68 30.90 7.01
N SER A 64 -3.47 32.18 6.71
CA SER A 64 -2.12 32.78 6.56
C SER A 64 -1.38 32.83 7.89
N LYS A 65 -2.14 32.68 8.99
CA LYS A 65 -1.64 32.62 10.36
C LYS A 65 -1.40 31.17 10.75
N LYS A 66 -0.17 30.87 11.14
CA LYS A 66 0.17 29.61 11.81
C LYS A 66 -0.74 29.44 13.04
N PRO A 67 -1.40 28.29 13.23
CA PRO A 67 -2.18 28.06 14.44
C PRO A 67 -1.24 28.18 15.65
N LYS A 68 -1.65 28.98 16.64
CA LYS A 68 -0.92 29.09 17.91
C LYS A 68 -1.21 27.83 18.72
N LEU A 69 -0.49 26.75 18.42
CA LEU A 69 -0.46 25.56 19.27
C LEU A 69 0.28 25.93 20.55
N LEU A 70 -0.47 26.18 21.62
CA LEU A 70 0.11 26.28 22.95
C LEU A 70 0.60 24.88 23.34
N PRO A 71 1.78 24.75 23.95
CA PRO A 71 2.13 23.53 24.65
C PRO A 71 0.98 23.18 25.59
N GLY A 72 0.43 21.97 25.45
CA GLY A 72 -0.67 21.53 26.30
C GLY A 72 -0.26 21.55 27.78
N ASP A 73 -1.26 21.56 28.65
CA ASP A 73 -1.04 21.43 30.10
C ASP A 73 -0.14 20.22 30.39
N GLU A 74 0.77 20.36 31.35
CA GLU A 74 1.64 19.28 31.80
C GLU A 74 0.80 18.04 32.13
N ILE A 75 1.06 16.94 31.42
CA ILE A 75 0.31 15.70 31.59
C ILE A 75 0.75 15.07 32.90
N ASP A 76 -0.12 15.12 33.90
CA ASP A 76 0.08 14.38 35.14
C ASP A 76 -0.20 12.89 34.91
N GLU A 77 0.86 12.09 34.81
CA GLU A 77 0.78 10.63 34.65
C GLU A 77 0.05 9.92 35.81
N LYS A 78 0.00 10.55 36.99
CA LYS A 78 -0.71 10.00 38.15
C LYS A 78 -2.19 10.38 38.15
N SER A 79 -2.59 11.34 37.31
CA SER A 79 -3.96 11.81 37.19
C SER A 79 -4.90 10.68 36.78
N LYS A 80 -6.09 10.69 37.40
CA LYS A 80 -7.18 9.77 37.05
C LYS A 80 -7.59 9.93 35.58
N LYS A 81 -7.51 11.16 35.02
CA LYS A 81 -7.83 11.41 33.60
C LYS A 81 -6.87 10.70 32.67
N PHE A 82 -5.56 10.79 32.95
CA PHE A 82 -4.51 10.12 32.17
C PHE A 82 -4.66 8.60 32.21
N LYS A 83 -4.87 8.02 33.39
CA LYS A 83 -5.08 6.57 33.53
C LYS A 83 -6.34 6.08 32.80
N ARG A 84 -7.43 6.86 32.82
CA ARG A 84 -8.66 6.53 32.08
C ARG A 84 -8.46 6.57 30.57
N GLN A 85 -7.73 7.57 30.07
CA GLN A 85 -7.36 7.65 28.65
C GLN A 85 -6.49 6.45 28.27
N LEU A 86 -5.50 6.11 29.09
CA LEU A 86 -4.65 4.94 28.86
C LEU A 86 -5.46 3.63 28.81
N GLN A 87 -6.40 3.44 29.74
CA GLN A 87 -7.30 2.27 29.77
C GLN A 87 -8.24 2.21 28.57
N SER A 88 -8.71 3.36 28.07
CA SER A 88 -9.58 3.41 26.88
C SER A 88 -8.85 3.08 25.58
N VAL A 89 -7.53 3.30 25.53
CA VAL A 89 -6.68 3.03 24.38
C VAL A 89 -6.03 1.65 24.46
N ALA A 90 -5.76 1.15 25.66
CA ALA A 90 -5.17 -0.15 25.88
C ALA A 90 -6.15 -1.25 25.47
N VAL A 91 -5.85 -1.92 24.37
CA VAL A 91 -6.55 -3.13 23.94
C VAL A 91 -6.11 -4.29 24.84
N ASN A 92 -7.06 -5.06 25.35
CA ASN A 92 -6.77 -6.26 26.14
C ASN A 92 -6.01 -7.27 25.26
N GLY A 93 -4.80 -7.65 25.69
CA GLY A 93 -3.99 -8.62 24.94
C GLY A 93 -4.66 -9.98 24.75
N VAL A 94 -5.54 -10.39 25.68
CA VAL A 94 -6.32 -11.63 25.60
C VAL A 94 -7.31 -11.60 24.42
N ASP A 95 -7.93 -10.45 24.17
CA ASP A 95 -8.89 -10.28 23.09
C ASP A 95 -8.19 -10.33 21.72
N ILE A 96 -6.98 -9.79 21.62
CA ILE A 96 -6.15 -9.88 20.41
C ILE A 96 -5.76 -11.34 20.14
N LEU A 97 -5.30 -12.06 21.16
CA LEU A 97 -4.85 -13.44 21.01
C LEU A 97 -6.01 -14.38 20.65
N SER A 98 -7.19 -14.19 21.23
CA SER A 98 -8.38 -14.96 20.90
C SER A 98 -8.85 -14.66 19.47
N ALA A 99 -8.95 -13.38 19.08
CA ALA A 99 -9.30 -12.99 17.72
C ALA A 99 -8.31 -13.55 16.68
N ALA A 100 -7.01 -13.55 16.97
CA ALA A 100 -5.99 -14.11 16.10
C ALA A 100 -6.14 -15.62 15.93
N ARG A 101 -6.40 -16.36 17.03
CA ARG A 101 -6.65 -17.81 16.98
C ARG A 101 -7.89 -18.14 16.15
N ASP A 102 -8.98 -17.41 16.37
CA ASP A 102 -10.23 -17.61 15.64
C ASP A 102 -10.07 -17.34 14.13
N ALA A 103 -9.38 -16.25 13.78
CA ALA A 103 -9.05 -15.94 12.40
C ALA A 103 -8.18 -17.03 11.76
N GLY A 104 -7.18 -17.53 12.48
CA GLY A 104 -6.34 -18.64 12.04
C GLY A 104 -7.14 -19.92 11.80
N HIS A 105 -8.04 -20.29 12.70
CA HIS A 105 -8.90 -21.45 12.55
C HIS A 105 -9.84 -21.32 11.33
N LYS A 106 -10.46 -20.15 11.14
CA LYS A 106 -11.29 -19.87 9.96
C LYS A 106 -10.50 -19.96 8.65
N ALA A 107 -9.26 -19.45 8.62
CA ALA A 107 -8.41 -19.52 7.44
C ALA A 107 -8.04 -20.98 7.11
N ARG A 108 -7.67 -21.77 8.12
CA ARG A 108 -7.32 -23.18 7.96
C ARG A 108 -8.49 -24.01 7.42
N THR A 109 -9.67 -23.89 8.04
CA THR A 109 -10.88 -24.60 7.58
C THR A 109 -11.27 -24.20 6.16
N LYS A 110 -11.09 -22.93 5.77
CA LYS A 110 -11.33 -22.47 4.40
C LYS A 110 -10.34 -23.09 3.40
N LEU A 111 -9.07 -23.22 3.78
CA LEU A 111 -8.04 -23.86 2.96
C LEU A 111 -8.33 -25.35 2.78
N GLU A 112 -8.61 -26.06 3.87
CA GLU A 112 -8.96 -27.49 3.84
C GLU A 112 -10.19 -27.77 2.96
N ARG A 113 -11.22 -26.90 3.02
CA ARG A 113 -12.39 -26.99 2.10
C ARG A 113 -12.02 -26.81 0.64
N LYS A 114 -11.15 -25.83 0.34
CA LYS A 114 -10.69 -25.59 -1.04
C LYS A 114 -9.86 -26.76 -1.57
N GLU A 115 -8.97 -27.31 -0.76
CA GLU A 115 -8.19 -28.49 -1.12
C GLU A 115 -9.08 -29.71 -1.36
N ALA A 116 -10.06 -29.95 -0.49
CA ALA A 116 -11.02 -31.04 -0.65
C ALA A 116 -11.84 -30.87 -1.93
N ALA A 117 -12.31 -29.65 -2.23
CA ALA A 117 -13.02 -29.35 -3.47
C ALA A 117 -12.13 -29.55 -4.71
N GLY A 118 -10.87 -29.12 -4.66
CA GLY A 118 -9.89 -29.33 -5.74
C GLY A 118 -9.62 -30.81 -5.98
N LYS A 119 -9.42 -31.60 -4.93
CA LYS A 119 -9.24 -33.06 -5.01
C LYS A 119 -10.47 -33.75 -5.59
N ALA A 120 -11.67 -33.34 -5.19
CA ALA A 120 -12.92 -33.89 -5.74
C ALA A 120 -13.10 -33.54 -7.23
N ALA A 121 -12.76 -32.31 -7.64
CA ALA A 121 -12.80 -31.89 -9.04
C ALA A 121 -11.77 -32.67 -9.89
N ALA A 122 -10.56 -32.87 -9.38
CA ALA A 122 -9.53 -33.67 -10.05
C ALA A 122 -10.01 -35.11 -10.29
N LYS A 123 -10.59 -35.76 -9.27
CA LYS A 123 -11.16 -37.12 -9.43
C LYS A 123 -12.26 -37.18 -10.49
N ARG A 124 -13.19 -36.22 -10.49
CA ARG A 124 -14.25 -36.15 -11.51
C ARG A 124 -13.68 -35.98 -12.92
N GLU A 125 -12.63 -35.19 -13.08
CA GLU A 125 -11.99 -35.03 -14.38
C GLU A 125 -11.23 -36.29 -14.80
N GLU A 126 -10.55 -36.97 -13.88
CA GLU A 126 -9.91 -38.27 -14.13
C GLU A 126 -10.94 -39.31 -14.59
N GLU A 127 -12.07 -39.42 -13.89
CA GLU A 127 -13.18 -40.31 -14.25
C GLU A 127 -13.73 -39.97 -15.66
N ARG A 128 -13.96 -38.68 -15.95
CA ARG A 128 -14.40 -38.21 -17.27
C ARG A 128 -13.40 -38.56 -18.37
N VAL A 129 -12.11 -38.40 -18.09
CA VAL A 129 -11.03 -38.74 -19.03
C VAL A 129 -10.97 -40.25 -19.28
N VAL A 130 -11.17 -41.07 -18.25
CA VAL A 130 -11.22 -42.54 -18.37
C VAL A 130 -12.43 -42.98 -19.20
N GLU A 131 -13.61 -42.40 -18.97
CA GLU A 131 -14.81 -42.69 -19.77
C GLU A 131 -14.61 -42.31 -21.24
N LEU A 132 -14.08 -41.12 -21.51
CA LEU A 132 -13.81 -40.70 -22.88
C LEU A 132 -12.71 -41.56 -23.54
N LYS A 133 -11.73 -42.07 -22.76
CA LYS A 133 -10.73 -43.04 -23.24
C LYS A 133 -11.40 -44.35 -23.69
N LYS A 134 -12.44 -44.83 -22.98
CA LYS A 134 -13.21 -46.02 -23.37
C LYS A 134 -14.00 -45.79 -24.66
N ILE A 135 -14.59 -44.61 -24.85
CA ILE A 135 -15.47 -44.30 -26.01
C ILE A 135 -14.66 -44.02 -27.28
N ARG A 136 -13.56 -43.26 -27.20
CA ARG A 136 -12.84 -42.73 -28.39
C ARG A 136 -11.40 -43.25 -28.58
N GLY A 137 -10.88 -44.11 -27.69
CA GLY A 137 -9.51 -44.64 -27.74
C GLY A 137 -8.43 -43.63 -27.28
N GLU A 138 -7.13 -43.96 -27.38
CA GLU A 138 -6.04 -43.14 -26.81
C GLU A 138 -5.64 -41.90 -27.64
N ARG A 139 -6.18 -41.74 -28.85
CA ARG A 139 -5.69 -40.77 -29.85
C ARG A 139 -6.17 -39.32 -29.64
N TRP A 140 -7.24 -39.11 -28.87
CA TRP A 140 -7.92 -37.80 -28.73
C TRP A 140 -7.46 -36.99 -27.49
N LEU A 141 -6.71 -37.60 -26.56
CA LEU A 141 -6.13 -36.91 -25.41
C LEU A 141 -4.83 -36.20 -25.81
N PRO A 142 -4.49 -35.03 -25.24
CA PRO A 142 -3.28 -34.25 -25.57
C PRO A 142 -1.90 -34.93 -25.40
N GLY A 143 -1.82 -36.24 -25.14
CA GLY A 143 -0.58 -36.99 -24.96
C GLY A 143 0.13 -37.45 -26.25
N MET A 144 -0.56 -37.51 -27.39
CA MET A 144 0.05 -38.00 -28.66
C MET A 144 0.60 -36.89 -29.56
N ALA A 145 0.26 -35.61 -29.32
CA ALA A 145 0.78 -34.50 -30.13
C ALA A 145 2.28 -34.25 -29.92
N LYS A 146 2.82 -34.62 -28.75
CA LYS A 146 4.25 -34.40 -28.40
C LYS A 146 5.22 -35.31 -29.16
N LYS A 147 4.75 -36.47 -29.66
CA LYS A 147 5.59 -37.41 -30.43
C LYS A 147 5.86 -36.98 -31.88
N ARG A 148 5.16 -35.98 -32.42
CA ARG A 148 5.38 -35.52 -33.80
C ARG A 148 6.46 -34.45 -33.97
N LEU A 149 6.85 -33.74 -32.90
CA LEU A 149 7.96 -32.77 -32.93
C LEU A 149 9.33 -33.40 -32.70
N ALA A 150 9.40 -34.61 -32.13
CA ALA A 150 10.66 -35.29 -31.80
C ALA A 150 11.19 -36.22 -32.92
N ASN A 151 10.38 -36.55 -33.93
CA ASN A 151 10.75 -37.46 -35.03
C ASN A 151 11.01 -36.73 -36.37
N SER A 152 11.41 -35.45 -36.32
CA SER A 152 11.70 -34.63 -37.52
C SER A 152 13.16 -34.16 -37.56
N GLN A 153 14.09 -34.95 -37.01
CA GLN A 153 15.52 -34.81 -37.26
C GLN A 153 16.04 -36.02 -38.01
#